data_AF-A0A844ECP8-F1
#
_entry.id   AF-A0A844ECP8-F1
#
_cell.length_a   1.000
_cell.length_b   1.000
_cell.length_c   1.000
_cell.angle_alpha   90.00
_cell.angle_beta   90.00
_cell.angle_gamma   90.00
#
_symmetry.space_group_name_H-M   'P 1'
#
loop_
_entity.id
_entity.type
_entity.pdbx_description
1 polymer ?
#
loop_
_entity_poly.entity_id
_entity_poly.type
_entity_poly.pdbx_seq_one_letter_code
_entity_poly.pdbx_strand_id
1 'polypeptide(L)'
;LDPENTSFEMKQLVATVIAHELAHQWFGDLVTMKWWDDLWLNESFANMMEYVAIDAIEPNWHIWEVFQTSEAPAALQRDATDGVQSVHVQVEDPAEIDSIFDSAIVYAKGARMLVMARALVGDGALRKGLKAYFDAHKFHNATGADLWSALGDASGMDVGAIMNSWLEQPGYPVVTAKVVDGQLTLSQQQFFIGKGHDVDRKWQIPLNSNYEAVPEIMADQSLTIGDYAELRNKTGKPFFLNVGNSSHFIVQYDETLMKDILDHVASLDSISQLQLLQDLRLLA
;
A
#
# COMPACT_ATOMS: atom_id res chain seq x y z
N LEU A 1 25.76 -9.93 15.79
CA LEU A 1 25.69 -8.53 16.29
C LEU A 1 26.44 -8.47 17.62
N ASP A 2 27.26 -7.46 17.84
CA ASP A 2 27.88 -7.21 19.15
C ASP A 2 26.82 -6.64 20.10
N PRO A 3 26.43 -7.34 21.19
CA PRO A 3 25.36 -6.91 22.07
C PRO A 3 25.58 -5.52 22.68
N GLU A 4 26.85 -5.14 22.91
CA GLU A 4 27.23 -3.92 23.63
C GLU A 4 27.40 -2.71 22.70
N ASN A 5 27.68 -2.94 21.41
CA ASN A 5 28.05 -1.86 20.48
C ASN A 5 27.09 -1.71 19.27
N THR A 6 26.10 -2.59 19.11
CA THR A 6 25.16 -2.52 17.98
C THR A 6 24.02 -1.57 18.30
N SER A 7 23.81 -0.54 17.47
CA SER A 7 22.67 0.38 17.60
C SER A 7 21.34 -0.36 17.41
N PHE A 8 20.25 0.23 17.91
CA PHE A 8 18.92 -0.39 17.77
C PHE A 8 18.48 -0.47 16.31
N GLU A 9 18.76 0.57 15.52
CA GLU A 9 18.47 0.63 14.09
C GLU A 9 19.21 -0.49 13.33
N MET A 10 20.46 -0.78 13.70
CA MET A 10 21.22 -1.88 13.11
C MET A 10 20.63 -3.25 13.50
N LYS A 11 20.07 -3.39 14.71
CA LYS A 11 19.35 -4.61 15.11
C LYS A 11 18.08 -4.80 14.28
N GLN A 12 17.31 -3.73 14.08
CA GLN A 12 16.13 -3.72 13.21
C GLN A 12 16.51 -4.13 11.78
N LEU A 13 17.52 -3.49 11.19
CA LEU A 13 18.00 -3.80 9.84
C LEU A 13 18.42 -5.26 9.68
N VAL A 14 19.22 -5.80 10.60
CA VAL A 14 19.65 -7.20 10.50
C VAL A 14 18.47 -8.15 10.68
N ALA A 15 17.52 -7.82 11.56
CA ALA A 15 16.32 -8.65 11.75
C ALA A 15 15.42 -8.64 10.51
N THR A 16 15.17 -7.47 9.89
CA THR A 16 14.37 -7.38 8.67
C THR A 16 15.05 -8.09 7.51
N VAL A 17 16.36 -7.93 7.32
CA VAL A 17 17.11 -8.68 6.29
C VAL A 17 16.99 -10.19 6.49
N ILE A 18 17.17 -10.70 7.73
CA ILE A 18 16.99 -12.13 7.99
C ILE A 18 15.56 -12.59 7.68
N ALA A 19 14.56 -11.82 8.08
CA ALA A 19 13.15 -12.15 7.82
C ALA A 19 12.83 -12.13 6.31
N HIS A 20 13.42 -11.19 5.57
CA HIS A 20 13.32 -11.07 4.11
C HIS A 20 13.83 -12.34 3.41
N GLU A 21 15.07 -12.73 3.69
CA GLU A 21 15.68 -13.93 3.08
C GLU A 21 14.95 -15.22 3.49
N LEU A 22 14.41 -15.27 4.71
CA LEU A 22 13.58 -16.39 5.14
C LEU A 22 12.25 -16.43 4.40
N ALA A 23 11.63 -15.29 4.08
CA ALA A 23 10.40 -15.24 3.30
C ALA A 23 10.61 -15.82 1.88
N HIS A 24 11.80 -15.63 1.29
CA HIS A 24 12.15 -16.21 -0.01
C HIS A 24 12.13 -17.74 -0.04
N GLN A 25 12.33 -18.40 1.10
CA GLN A 25 12.21 -19.86 1.20
C GLN A 25 10.81 -20.36 0.80
N TRP A 26 9.79 -19.49 0.87
CA TRP A 26 8.44 -19.77 0.37
C TRP A 26 8.15 -19.07 -0.97
N PHE A 27 8.38 -17.76 -1.08
CA PHE A 27 8.16 -16.97 -2.31
C PHE A 27 9.49 -16.72 -3.03
N GLY A 28 9.77 -17.51 -4.06
CA GLY A 28 11.06 -17.53 -4.77
C GLY A 28 11.58 -18.95 -4.88
N ASP A 29 11.75 -19.64 -3.75
CA ASP A 29 12.33 -20.98 -3.72
C ASP A 29 11.27 -22.09 -3.83
N LEU A 30 10.29 -22.13 -2.92
CA LEU A 30 9.24 -23.15 -2.94
C LEU A 30 8.27 -22.97 -4.11
N VAL A 31 7.92 -21.72 -4.40
CA VAL A 31 7.14 -21.32 -5.59
C VAL A 31 7.89 -20.19 -6.26
N THR A 32 8.34 -20.42 -7.49
CA THR A 32 9.10 -19.45 -8.29
C THR A 32 8.18 -18.79 -9.30
N MET A 33 8.43 -17.54 -9.68
CA MET A 33 7.68 -16.90 -10.78
C MET A 33 7.82 -17.70 -12.08
N LYS A 34 6.80 -17.67 -12.95
CA LYS A 34 6.87 -18.31 -14.28
C LYS A 34 7.87 -17.60 -15.20
N TRP A 35 7.95 -16.28 -15.08
CA TRP A 35 8.85 -15.44 -15.85
C TRP A 35 9.21 -14.16 -15.09
N TRP A 36 10.18 -13.41 -15.60
CA TRP A 36 10.79 -12.26 -14.92
C TRP A 36 9.89 -11.02 -14.86
N ASP A 37 8.80 -10.99 -15.63
CA ASP A 37 7.74 -9.99 -15.54
C ASP A 37 7.04 -9.99 -14.16
N ASP A 38 6.98 -11.16 -13.51
CA ASP A 38 6.48 -11.33 -12.15
C ASP A 38 7.59 -11.31 -11.07
N LEU A 39 8.84 -10.93 -11.41
CA LEU A 39 9.95 -10.86 -10.44
C LEU A 39 9.63 -9.95 -9.25
N TRP A 40 8.92 -8.84 -9.52
CA TRP A 40 8.51 -7.89 -8.49
C TRP A 40 7.74 -8.58 -7.35
N LEU A 41 6.98 -9.65 -7.64
CA LEU A 41 6.18 -10.34 -6.66
C LEU A 41 7.05 -11.05 -5.62
N ASN A 42 8.19 -11.61 -6.01
CA ASN A 42 9.09 -12.28 -5.08
C ASN A 42 9.68 -11.26 -4.08
N GLU A 43 10.29 -10.20 -4.62
CA GLU A 43 10.99 -9.17 -3.84
C GLU A 43 10.01 -8.36 -2.97
N SER A 44 8.88 -7.95 -3.55
CA SER A 44 7.82 -7.24 -2.82
C SER A 44 7.21 -8.07 -1.71
N PHE A 45 7.03 -9.38 -1.93
CA PHE A 45 6.46 -10.26 -0.91
C PHE A 45 7.44 -10.45 0.25
N ALA A 46 8.71 -10.71 -0.04
CA ALA A 46 9.75 -10.77 0.98
C ALA A 46 9.84 -9.45 1.75
N ASN A 47 9.79 -8.32 1.04
CA ASN A 47 9.83 -6.99 1.64
C ASN A 47 8.58 -6.67 2.47
N MET A 48 7.37 -7.11 2.13
CA MET A 48 6.24 -7.00 3.05
C MET A 48 6.43 -7.91 4.27
N MET A 49 6.85 -9.15 4.04
CA MET A 49 6.93 -10.16 5.09
C MET A 49 7.99 -9.86 6.15
N GLU A 50 9.05 -9.13 5.82
CA GLU A 50 10.03 -8.72 6.83
C GLU A 50 9.37 -7.85 7.92
N TYR A 51 8.50 -6.90 7.55
CA TYR A 51 7.78 -6.08 8.52
C TYR A 51 6.71 -6.88 9.26
N VAL A 52 5.94 -7.71 8.54
CA VAL A 52 4.91 -8.57 9.15
C VAL A 52 5.51 -9.53 10.18
N ALA A 53 6.65 -10.15 9.87
CA ALA A 53 7.31 -11.11 10.75
C ALA A 53 7.94 -10.42 11.96
N ILE A 54 8.67 -9.31 11.75
CA ILE A 54 9.34 -8.59 12.83
C ILE A 54 8.32 -7.94 13.77
N ASP A 55 7.21 -7.39 13.27
CA ASP A 55 6.14 -6.87 14.11
C ASP A 55 5.52 -7.95 15.02
N ALA A 56 5.37 -9.18 14.50
CA ALA A 56 4.86 -10.30 15.27
C ALA A 56 5.86 -10.84 16.32
N ILE A 57 7.16 -10.82 16.01
CA ILE A 57 8.21 -11.34 16.91
C ILE A 57 8.61 -10.29 17.96
N GLU A 58 8.72 -9.02 17.55
CA GLU A 58 9.21 -7.89 18.35
C GLU A 58 8.22 -6.70 18.27
N PRO A 59 7.00 -6.81 18.85
CA PRO A 59 5.95 -5.80 18.70
C PRO A 59 6.31 -4.43 19.28
N ASN A 60 7.23 -4.38 20.24
CA ASN A 60 7.70 -3.12 20.83
C ASN A 60 8.75 -2.40 19.96
N TRP A 61 9.17 -2.99 18.84
CA TRP A 61 10.11 -2.33 17.91
C TRP A 61 9.39 -1.36 16.97
N HIS A 62 8.06 -1.38 16.93
CA HIS A 62 7.24 -0.47 16.11
C HIS A 62 7.70 -0.44 14.64
N ILE A 63 8.02 -1.62 14.08
CA ILE A 63 8.67 -1.72 12.75
C ILE A 63 7.79 -1.14 11.62
N TRP A 64 6.48 -1.10 11.79
CA TRP A 64 5.59 -0.43 10.85
C TRP A 64 5.82 1.08 10.79
N GLU A 65 6.25 1.74 11.87
CA GLU A 65 6.64 3.16 11.83
C GLU A 65 7.92 3.36 11.00
N VAL A 66 8.81 2.37 10.99
CA VAL A 66 9.96 2.35 10.08
C VAL A 66 9.48 2.25 8.63
N PHE A 67 8.56 1.33 8.31
CA PHE A 67 7.95 1.23 6.98
C PHE A 67 7.33 2.56 6.52
N GLN A 68 6.67 3.30 7.44
CA GLN A 68 6.09 4.62 7.16
C GLN A 68 7.12 5.72 6.90
N THR A 69 8.37 5.54 7.30
CA THR A 69 9.44 6.54 7.14
C THR A 69 10.51 6.13 6.12
N SER A 70 10.52 4.87 5.66
CA SER A 70 11.38 4.33 4.60
C SER A 70 10.59 4.03 3.31
N GLU A 71 9.96 2.86 3.22
CA GLU A 71 9.34 2.32 2.01
C GLU A 71 8.20 3.20 1.52
N ALA A 72 7.34 3.63 2.45
CA ALA A 72 6.18 4.44 2.18
C ALA A 72 6.50 5.72 1.38
N PRO A 73 7.37 6.62 1.89
CA PRO A 73 7.74 7.84 1.18
C PRO A 73 8.62 7.57 -0.04
N ALA A 74 9.46 6.52 -0.05
CA ALA A 74 10.28 6.17 -1.21
C ALA A 74 9.40 5.82 -2.43
N ALA A 75 8.41 4.96 -2.22
CA ALA A 75 7.45 4.57 -3.26
C ALA A 75 6.65 5.76 -3.78
N LEU A 76 6.01 6.52 -2.88
CA LEU A 76 5.17 7.66 -3.25
C LEU A 76 5.97 8.76 -3.97
N GLN A 77 7.18 9.06 -3.50
CA GLN A 77 7.98 10.10 -4.14
C GLN A 77 8.43 9.68 -5.55
N ARG A 78 8.83 8.42 -5.73
CA ARG A 78 9.26 7.93 -7.04
C ARG A 78 8.11 7.82 -8.04
N ASP A 79 6.98 7.28 -7.59
CA ASP A 79 5.84 6.95 -8.43
C ASP A 79 4.99 8.17 -8.83
N ALA A 80 5.16 9.31 -8.15
CA ALA A 80 4.57 10.59 -8.55
C ALA A 80 5.33 11.31 -9.68
N THR A 81 6.44 10.74 -10.16
CA THR A 81 7.21 11.33 -11.28
C THR A 81 6.63 10.87 -12.61
N ASP A 82 6.36 11.82 -13.52
CA ASP A 82 5.86 11.50 -14.86
C ASP A 82 6.85 10.60 -15.63
N GLY A 83 6.32 9.62 -16.36
CA GLY A 83 7.12 8.62 -17.09
C GLY A 83 7.74 7.51 -16.24
N VAL A 84 7.39 7.38 -14.95
CA VAL A 84 7.72 6.18 -14.17
C VAL A 84 7.05 4.93 -14.76
N GLN A 85 7.66 3.77 -14.58
CA GLN A 85 7.13 2.48 -15.02
C GLN A 85 6.01 1.97 -14.09
N SER A 86 5.18 1.08 -14.62
CA SER A 86 4.26 0.26 -13.82
C SER A 86 5.03 -0.75 -12.96
N VAL A 87 4.36 -1.36 -11.97
CA VAL A 87 4.98 -2.41 -11.15
C VAL A 87 5.19 -3.68 -11.97
N HIS A 88 4.17 -4.07 -12.72
CA HIS A 88 4.27 -5.16 -13.69
C HIS A 88 4.80 -4.59 -15.01
N VAL A 89 5.93 -5.09 -15.48
CA VAL A 89 6.59 -4.70 -16.73
C VAL A 89 6.91 -5.96 -17.51
N GLN A 90 6.52 -5.99 -18.78
CA GLN A 90 6.87 -7.10 -19.66
C GLN A 90 8.39 -7.14 -19.85
N VAL A 91 8.99 -8.31 -19.60
CA VAL A 91 10.42 -8.57 -19.82
C VAL A 91 10.58 -9.50 -21.00
N GLU A 92 11.30 -9.08 -22.05
CA GLU A 92 11.57 -9.94 -23.21
C GLU A 92 12.92 -10.64 -23.08
N ASP A 93 13.94 -9.94 -22.57
CA ASP A 93 15.28 -10.47 -22.31
C ASP A 93 15.63 -10.28 -20.82
N PRO A 94 16.05 -11.33 -20.10
CA PRO A 94 16.52 -11.20 -18.72
C PRO A 94 17.63 -10.15 -18.51
N ALA A 95 18.40 -9.79 -19.54
CA ALA A 95 19.37 -8.71 -19.47
C ALA A 95 18.73 -7.32 -19.19
N GLU A 96 17.43 -7.18 -19.41
CA GLU A 96 16.66 -5.95 -19.13
C GLU A 96 16.35 -5.77 -17.65
N ILE A 97 16.47 -6.83 -16.83
CA ILE A 97 16.10 -6.82 -15.40
C ILE A 97 16.80 -5.67 -14.68
N ASP A 98 18.12 -5.52 -14.82
CA ASP A 98 18.89 -4.46 -14.16
C ASP A 98 18.37 -3.05 -14.49
N SER A 99 17.79 -2.86 -15.68
CA SER A 99 17.27 -1.57 -16.14
C SER A 99 15.87 -1.25 -15.61
N ILE A 100 15.08 -2.28 -15.29
CA ILE A 100 13.73 -2.14 -14.70
C ILE A 100 13.76 -2.24 -13.17
N PHE A 101 14.89 -2.64 -12.58
CA PHE A 101 15.06 -2.84 -11.14
C PHE A 101 15.19 -1.52 -10.38
N ASP A 102 14.10 -0.75 -10.35
CA ASP A 102 13.96 0.44 -9.53
C ASP A 102 13.49 0.03 -8.13
N SER A 103 14.36 0.18 -7.12
CA SER A 103 14.05 -0.25 -5.76
C SER A 103 12.79 0.40 -5.18
N ALA A 104 12.49 1.65 -5.55
CA ALA A 104 11.30 2.34 -5.06
C ALA A 104 10.00 1.81 -5.72
N ILE A 105 10.10 1.14 -6.88
CA ILE A 105 8.93 0.57 -7.58
C ILE A 105 8.82 -0.94 -7.32
N VAL A 106 9.88 -1.70 -7.59
CA VAL A 106 9.90 -3.16 -7.50
C VAL A 106 9.82 -3.65 -6.06
N TYR A 107 10.45 -2.94 -5.10
CA TYR A 107 10.38 -3.28 -3.68
C TYR A 107 9.34 -2.44 -2.98
N ALA A 108 9.56 -1.13 -2.87
CA ALA A 108 8.76 -0.31 -1.97
C ALA A 108 7.28 -0.20 -2.42
N LYS A 109 7.01 0.14 -3.69
CA LYS A 109 5.63 0.22 -4.21
C LYS A 109 4.97 -1.16 -4.22
N GLY A 110 5.64 -2.20 -4.71
CA GLY A 110 5.05 -3.54 -4.72
C GLY A 110 4.83 -4.13 -3.32
N ALA A 111 5.67 -3.84 -2.33
CA ALA A 111 5.41 -4.17 -0.93
C ALA A 111 4.19 -3.41 -0.40
N ARG A 112 4.05 -2.11 -0.70
CA ARG A 112 2.82 -1.36 -0.39
C ARG A 112 1.58 -1.95 -1.06
N MET A 113 1.68 -2.50 -2.26
CA MET A 113 0.58 -3.20 -2.93
C MET A 113 0.12 -4.41 -2.14
N LEU A 114 1.06 -5.20 -1.61
CA LEU A 114 0.76 -6.35 -0.77
C LEU A 114 0.25 -5.96 0.61
N VAL A 115 0.76 -4.87 1.21
CA VAL A 115 0.23 -4.30 2.47
C VAL A 115 -1.21 -3.84 2.29
N MET A 116 -1.52 -3.16 1.19
CA MET A 116 -2.87 -2.73 0.83
C MET A 116 -3.80 -3.93 0.65
N ALA A 117 -3.37 -4.95 -0.11
CA ALA A 117 -4.13 -6.18 -0.30
C ALA A 117 -4.38 -6.90 1.04
N ARG A 118 -3.36 -7.01 1.89
CA ARG A 118 -3.45 -7.58 3.25
C ARG A 118 -4.46 -6.81 4.12
N ALA A 119 -4.40 -5.48 4.12
CA ALA A 119 -5.30 -4.64 4.89
C ALA A 119 -6.76 -4.81 4.44
N LEU A 120 -6.97 -4.91 3.12
CA LEU A 120 -8.29 -5.10 2.52
C LEU A 120 -8.88 -6.50 2.83
N VAL A 121 -8.14 -7.57 2.57
CA VAL A 121 -8.67 -8.94 2.75
C VAL A 121 -8.64 -9.40 4.20
N GLY A 122 -7.79 -8.79 5.03
CA GLY A 122 -7.54 -9.16 6.41
C GLY A 122 -6.66 -10.40 6.58
N ASP A 123 -5.97 -10.47 7.71
CA ASP A 123 -5.00 -11.51 8.04
C ASP A 123 -5.53 -12.95 7.96
N GLY A 124 -6.81 -13.16 8.29
CA GLY A 124 -7.44 -14.48 8.24
C GLY A 124 -7.56 -15.00 6.81
N ALA A 125 -8.10 -14.18 5.91
CA ALA A 125 -8.24 -14.53 4.50
C ALA A 125 -6.87 -14.59 3.81
N LEU A 126 -5.95 -13.66 4.14
CA LEU A 126 -4.59 -13.68 3.62
C LEU A 126 -3.91 -15.03 3.90
N ARG A 127 -3.87 -15.47 5.17
CA ARG A 127 -3.24 -16.76 5.53
C ARG A 127 -3.90 -17.94 4.84
N LYS A 128 -5.23 -17.93 4.74
CA LYS A 128 -6.00 -18.99 4.04
C LYS A 128 -5.64 -19.04 2.56
N GLY A 129 -5.62 -17.89 1.88
CA GLY A 129 -5.30 -17.79 0.46
C GLY A 129 -3.85 -18.14 0.16
N LEU A 130 -2.89 -17.64 0.95
CA LEU A 130 -1.47 -18.01 0.81
C LEU A 130 -1.25 -19.51 0.98
N LYS A 131 -1.91 -20.15 1.95
CA LYS A 131 -1.83 -21.61 2.11
C LYS A 131 -2.34 -22.34 0.87
N ALA A 132 -3.49 -21.92 0.33
CA ALA A 132 -4.05 -22.51 -0.88
C ALA A 132 -3.12 -22.34 -2.09
N TYR A 133 -2.56 -21.14 -2.26
CA TYR A 133 -1.57 -20.82 -3.29
C TYR A 133 -0.34 -21.74 -3.19
N PHE A 134 0.29 -21.83 -2.03
CA PHE A 134 1.47 -22.70 -1.87
C PHE A 134 1.14 -24.17 -2.06
N ASP A 135 -0.01 -24.65 -1.58
CA ASP A 135 -0.39 -26.05 -1.76
C ASP A 135 -0.62 -26.40 -3.23
N ALA A 136 -1.12 -25.44 -4.03
CA ALA A 136 -1.33 -25.61 -5.46
C ALA A 136 -0.05 -25.53 -6.29
N HIS A 137 0.93 -24.69 -5.89
CA HIS A 137 2.09 -24.35 -6.72
C HIS A 137 3.44 -24.80 -6.19
N LYS A 138 3.52 -25.39 -4.98
CA LYS A 138 4.80 -25.85 -4.41
C LYS A 138 5.60 -26.73 -5.37
N PHE A 139 6.91 -26.47 -5.42
CA PHE A 139 7.89 -27.08 -6.31
C PHE A 139 7.66 -26.81 -7.81
N HIS A 140 6.86 -25.79 -8.14
CA HIS A 140 6.55 -25.37 -9.49
C HIS A 140 6.52 -23.84 -9.58
N ASN A 141 6.11 -23.35 -10.75
CA ASN A 141 6.01 -21.93 -11.02
C ASN A 141 4.57 -21.40 -10.91
N ALA A 142 4.44 -20.10 -10.62
CA ALA A 142 3.17 -19.39 -10.55
C ALA A 142 3.28 -17.97 -11.14
N THR A 143 2.13 -17.34 -11.38
CA THR A 143 2.00 -15.95 -11.81
C THR A 143 1.36 -15.09 -10.71
N GLY A 144 1.45 -13.76 -10.84
CA GLY A 144 0.70 -12.85 -9.97
C GLY A 144 -0.81 -13.12 -9.98
N ALA A 145 -1.37 -13.49 -11.14
CA ALA A 145 -2.79 -13.84 -11.26
C ALA A 145 -3.18 -15.07 -10.42
N ASP A 146 -2.29 -16.06 -10.30
CA ASP A 146 -2.51 -17.25 -9.46
C ASP A 146 -2.62 -16.85 -7.98
N LEU A 147 -1.78 -15.90 -7.51
CA LEU A 147 -1.86 -15.35 -6.16
C LEU A 147 -3.18 -14.60 -5.93
N TRP A 148 -3.54 -13.69 -6.84
CA TRP A 148 -4.76 -12.89 -6.68
C TRP A 148 -6.02 -13.75 -6.68
N SER A 149 -6.06 -14.81 -7.50
CA SER A 149 -7.15 -15.79 -7.49
C SER A 149 -7.26 -16.46 -6.12
N ALA A 150 -6.15 -16.95 -5.55
CA ALA A 150 -6.16 -17.62 -4.26
C ALA A 150 -6.58 -16.68 -3.10
N LEU A 151 -6.17 -15.41 -3.15
CA LEU A 151 -6.61 -14.41 -2.17
C LEU A 151 -8.09 -14.04 -2.35
N GLY A 152 -8.56 -13.92 -3.59
CA GLY A 152 -9.96 -13.66 -3.90
C GLY A 152 -10.90 -14.78 -3.45
N ASP A 153 -10.53 -16.04 -3.68
CA ASP A 153 -11.28 -17.21 -3.18
C ASP A 153 -11.34 -17.25 -1.64
N ALA A 154 -10.28 -16.77 -0.98
CA ALA A 154 -10.21 -16.77 0.47
C ALA A 154 -11.04 -15.65 1.11
N SER A 155 -11.09 -14.46 0.50
CA SER A 155 -11.74 -13.25 1.00
C SER A 155 -13.17 -13.06 0.49
N GLY A 156 -13.52 -13.64 -0.65
CA GLY A 156 -14.77 -13.37 -1.37
C GLY A 156 -14.77 -12.06 -2.16
N MET A 157 -13.59 -11.46 -2.39
CA MET A 157 -13.42 -10.23 -3.16
C MET A 157 -12.74 -10.50 -4.50
N ASP A 158 -12.99 -9.67 -5.51
CA ASP A 158 -12.23 -9.70 -6.76
C ASP A 158 -10.88 -8.97 -6.60
N VAL A 159 -9.97 -9.60 -5.85
CA VAL A 159 -8.62 -9.06 -5.57
C VAL A 159 -7.85 -8.84 -6.86
N GLY A 160 -8.05 -9.69 -7.88
CA GLY A 160 -7.41 -9.56 -9.19
C GLY A 160 -7.79 -8.25 -9.89
N ALA A 161 -9.08 -7.95 -9.99
CA ALA A 161 -9.53 -6.69 -10.61
C ALA A 161 -9.00 -5.45 -9.88
N ILE A 162 -8.94 -5.51 -8.54
CA ILE A 162 -8.40 -4.42 -7.72
C ILE A 162 -6.91 -4.26 -8.01
N MET A 163 -6.11 -5.31 -7.81
CA MET A 163 -4.65 -5.23 -7.96
C MET A 163 -4.21 -4.92 -9.39
N ASN A 164 -4.92 -5.40 -10.41
CA ASN A 164 -4.63 -5.05 -11.80
C ASN A 164 -4.75 -3.53 -12.05
N SER A 165 -5.67 -2.84 -11.37
CA SER A 165 -5.79 -1.37 -11.49
C SER A 165 -4.58 -0.61 -10.92
N TRP A 166 -3.75 -1.28 -10.11
CA TRP A 166 -2.55 -0.70 -9.50
C TRP A 166 -1.24 -1.17 -10.14
N LEU A 167 -1.21 -2.41 -10.64
CA LEU A 167 0.01 -3.06 -11.11
C LEU A 167 0.30 -2.79 -12.59
N GLU A 168 -0.75 -2.67 -13.42
CA GLU A 168 -0.65 -2.55 -14.88
C GLU A 168 -0.51 -1.11 -15.37
N GLN A 169 -0.41 -0.14 -14.46
CA GLN A 169 -0.26 1.27 -14.81
C GLN A 169 0.65 2.00 -13.81
N PRO A 170 1.37 3.05 -14.27
CA PRO A 170 2.24 3.84 -13.40
C PRO A 170 1.47 4.85 -12.56
N GLY A 171 2.10 5.30 -11.49
CA GLY A 171 1.55 6.33 -10.61
C GLY A 171 0.47 5.83 -9.66
N TYR A 172 -0.08 6.79 -8.93
CA TYR A 172 -1.10 6.59 -7.93
C TYR A 172 -2.03 7.82 -7.83
N PRO A 173 -3.22 7.68 -7.22
CA PRO A 173 -4.14 8.78 -7.11
C PRO A 173 -3.87 9.68 -5.89
N VAL A 174 -4.19 10.97 -6.02
CA VAL A 174 -4.62 11.79 -4.90
C VAL A 174 -6.14 11.63 -4.75
N VAL A 175 -6.59 11.37 -3.53
CA VAL A 175 -8.01 11.43 -3.18
C VAL A 175 -8.27 12.77 -2.51
N THR A 176 -9.01 13.63 -3.20
CA THR A 176 -9.44 14.92 -2.68
C THR A 176 -10.74 14.75 -1.90
N ALA A 177 -10.74 15.10 -0.62
CA ALA A 177 -11.91 15.09 0.26
C ALA A 177 -12.37 16.53 0.53
N LYS A 178 -13.64 16.85 0.25
CA LYS A 178 -14.20 18.20 0.42
C LYS A 178 -15.59 18.17 1.02
N VAL A 179 -15.94 19.24 1.73
CA VAL A 179 -17.32 19.55 2.12
C VAL A 179 -17.89 20.59 1.15
N VAL A 180 -18.79 20.18 0.28
CA VAL A 180 -19.46 21.04 -0.73
C VAL A 180 -20.94 21.14 -0.37
N ASP A 181 -21.42 22.35 -0.09
CA ASP A 181 -22.81 22.60 0.32
C ASP A 181 -23.25 21.71 1.51
N GLY A 182 -22.34 21.47 2.46
CA GLY A 182 -22.56 20.59 3.63
C GLY A 182 -22.31 19.10 3.36
N GLN A 183 -22.16 18.69 2.11
CA GLN A 183 -21.96 17.29 1.73
C GLN A 183 -20.47 16.92 1.68
N LEU A 184 -20.09 15.85 2.37
CA LEU A 184 -18.78 15.23 2.20
C LEU A 184 -18.71 14.56 0.82
N THR A 185 -17.71 14.95 0.04
CA THR A 185 -17.45 14.46 -1.32
C THR A 185 -16.00 14.00 -1.45
N LEU A 186 -15.79 12.93 -2.21
CA LEU A 186 -14.48 12.39 -2.54
C LEU A 186 -14.29 12.42 -4.06
N SER A 187 -13.08 12.70 -4.52
CA SER A 187 -12.70 12.53 -5.93
C SER A 187 -11.28 11.99 -6.04
N GLN A 188 -11.02 11.12 -7.01
CA GLN A 188 -9.67 10.67 -7.33
C GLN A 188 -9.14 11.39 -8.56
N GLN A 189 -7.82 11.59 -8.63
CA GLN A 189 -7.09 12.01 -9.83
C GLN A 189 -5.66 11.50 -9.71
N GLN A 190 -4.97 11.22 -10.82
CA GLN A 190 -3.54 10.89 -10.74
C GLN A 190 -2.75 12.03 -10.09
N PHE A 191 -1.90 11.67 -9.13
CA PHE A 191 -1.02 12.62 -8.48
C PHE A 191 0.33 12.71 -9.21
N PHE A 192 0.85 13.92 -9.33
CA PHE A 192 2.18 14.20 -9.87
C PHE A 192 2.93 15.18 -8.98
N ILE A 193 4.23 14.94 -8.79
CA ILE A 193 5.14 15.97 -8.29
C ILE A 193 5.60 16.80 -9.49
N GLY A 194 5.22 18.08 -9.51
CA GLY A 194 5.55 18.99 -10.61
C GLY A 194 4.63 18.83 -11.82
N LYS A 195 5.18 18.89 -13.03
CA LYS A 195 4.38 18.75 -14.27
C LYS A 195 4.20 17.27 -14.58
N GLY A 196 2.97 16.89 -14.92
CA GLY A 196 2.65 15.56 -15.45
C GLY A 196 1.56 15.63 -16.51
N HIS A 197 1.45 14.57 -17.31
CA HIS A 197 0.40 14.43 -18.31
C HIS A 197 -0.70 13.50 -17.79
N ASP A 198 -1.82 14.08 -17.36
CA ASP A 198 -2.99 13.31 -16.96
C ASP A 198 -3.63 12.62 -18.18
N VAL A 199 -3.92 11.34 -18.03
CA VAL A 199 -4.58 10.50 -19.04
C VAL A 199 -5.84 9.84 -18.50
N ASP A 200 -6.44 10.44 -17.46
CA ASP A 200 -7.69 9.98 -16.82
C ASP A 200 -7.58 8.54 -16.28
N ARG A 201 -6.41 8.19 -15.73
CA ARG A 201 -6.21 6.90 -15.04
C ARG A 201 -7.14 6.81 -13.83
N LYS A 202 -7.66 5.61 -13.60
CA LYS A 202 -8.49 5.29 -12.43
C LYS A 202 -7.96 4.07 -11.71
N TRP A 203 -8.16 4.07 -10.41
CA TRP A 203 -7.83 2.97 -9.52
C TRP A 203 -9.09 2.50 -8.80
N GLN A 204 -9.10 1.21 -8.44
CA GLN A 204 -10.01 0.70 -7.41
C GLN A 204 -9.34 0.91 -6.06
N ILE A 205 -9.75 1.94 -5.33
CA ILE A 205 -9.04 2.43 -4.13
C ILE A 205 -9.65 1.87 -2.85
N PRO A 206 -8.96 0.99 -2.09
CA PRO A 206 -9.33 0.66 -0.73
C PRO A 206 -9.19 1.90 0.16
N LEU A 207 -10.32 2.53 0.50
CA LEU A 207 -10.32 3.86 1.13
C LEU A 207 -9.89 3.83 2.60
N ASN A 208 -10.07 2.69 3.29
CA ASN A 208 -9.81 2.51 4.73
C ASN A 208 -10.26 3.73 5.54
N SER A 209 -11.54 4.10 5.38
CA SER A 209 -12.11 5.25 6.08
C SER A 209 -12.43 4.94 7.53
N ASN A 210 -12.28 5.93 8.41
CA ASN A 210 -12.81 5.86 9.76
C ASN A 210 -14.34 6.07 9.84
N TYR A 211 -15.01 6.36 8.73
CA TYR A 211 -16.46 6.58 8.65
C TYR A 211 -17.13 5.42 7.91
N GLU A 212 -18.05 4.71 8.57
CA GLU A 212 -18.78 3.55 8.00
C GLU A 212 -19.60 3.88 6.75
N ALA A 213 -20.01 5.14 6.56
CA ALA A 213 -20.79 5.55 5.39
C ALA A 213 -19.95 5.59 4.10
N VAL A 214 -18.62 5.60 4.21
CA VAL A 214 -17.73 5.58 3.06
C VAL A 214 -17.60 4.13 2.57
N PRO A 215 -17.75 3.89 1.26
CA PRO A 215 -17.56 2.55 0.72
C PRO A 215 -16.12 2.06 0.95
N GLU A 216 -15.97 0.75 1.14
CA GLU A 216 -14.65 0.13 1.33
C GLU A 216 -13.73 0.40 0.14
N ILE A 217 -14.28 0.36 -1.08
CA ILE A 217 -13.56 0.59 -2.33
C ILE A 217 -14.22 1.72 -3.12
N MET A 218 -13.40 2.67 -3.60
CA MET A 218 -13.80 3.70 -4.55
C MET A 218 -13.23 3.39 -5.94
N ALA A 219 -14.11 3.08 -6.89
CA ALA A 219 -13.75 2.88 -8.31
C ALA A 219 -14.19 4.06 -9.20
N ASP A 220 -15.19 4.82 -8.76
CA ASP A 220 -15.69 5.98 -9.49
C ASP A 220 -14.74 7.18 -9.39
N GLN A 221 -14.87 8.11 -10.34
CA GLN A 221 -14.07 9.34 -10.33
C GLN A 221 -14.39 10.18 -9.09
N SER A 222 -15.66 10.23 -8.70
CA SER A 222 -16.14 11.00 -7.56
C SER A 222 -17.33 10.33 -6.90
N LEU A 223 -17.48 10.60 -5.60
CA LEU A 223 -18.53 10.08 -4.74
C LEU A 223 -19.05 11.20 -3.84
N THR A 224 -20.35 11.20 -3.56
CA THR A 224 -20.95 12.00 -2.48
C THR A 224 -21.34 11.05 -1.36
N ILE A 225 -20.81 11.27 -0.16
CA ILE A 225 -20.94 10.35 0.97
C ILE A 225 -22.19 10.68 1.80
N GLY A 226 -22.42 11.96 2.10
CA GLY A 226 -23.53 12.39 2.97
C GLY A 226 -23.27 13.74 3.63
N ASP A 227 -24.20 14.20 4.45
CA ASP A 227 -24.04 15.45 5.21
C ASP A 227 -22.88 15.29 6.22
N TYR A 228 -21.90 16.19 6.14
CA TYR A 228 -20.69 16.10 6.95
C TYR A 228 -20.98 16.27 8.44
N ALA A 229 -21.90 17.18 8.82
CA ALA A 229 -22.19 17.46 10.23
C ALA A 229 -22.85 16.25 10.91
N GLU A 230 -23.78 15.59 10.21
CA GLU A 230 -24.41 14.35 10.68
C GLU A 230 -23.38 13.22 10.83
N LEU A 231 -22.54 13.00 9.82
CA LEU A 231 -21.49 11.98 9.84
C LEU A 231 -20.47 12.23 10.96
N ARG A 232 -20.02 13.48 11.09
CA ARG A 232 -19.07 13.92 12.12
C ARG A 232 -19.61 13.74 13.54
N ASN A 233 -20.90 14.05 13.73
CA ASN A 233 -21.58 13.86 15.02
C ASN A 233 -21.78 12.38 15.34
N LYS A 234 -22.15 11.55 14.35
CA LYS A 234 -22.31 10.10 14.54
C LYS A 234 -20.99 9.42 14.92
N THR A 235 -19.89 9.74 14.22
CA THR A 235 -18.59 9.10 14.46
C THR A 235 -17.86 9.68 15.67
N GLY A 236 -18.12 10.96 16.01
CA GLY A 236 -17.45 11.63 17.12
C GLY A 236 -15.97 11.94 16.88
N LYS A 237 -15.44 11.67 15.68
CA LYS A 237 -14.04 11.89 15.29
C LYS A 237 -13.96 12.68 13.98
N PRO A 238 -12.89 13.46 13.73
CA PRO A 238 -12.66 14.08 12.43
C PRO A 238 -12.63 13.04 11.31
N PHE A 239 -13.05 13.41 10.12
CA PHE A 239 -12.99 12.52 8.96
C PHE A 239 -11.55 12.23 8.56
N PHE A 240 -11.22 10.96 8.37
CA PHE A 240 -9.88 10.51 8.01
C PHE A 240 -9.96 9.32 7.05
N LEU A 241 -9.16 9.38 5.98
CA LEU A 241 -9.00 8.34 4.97
C LEU A 241 -7.62 7.69 5.05
N ASN A 242 -7.53 6.50 4.47
CA ASN A 242 -6.33 5.67 4.46
C ASN A 242 -5.83 5.34 5.88
N VAL A 243 -6.74 5.05 6.82
CA VAL A 243 -6.37 4.72 8.20
C VAL A 243 -5.31 3.60 8.21
N GLY A 244 -4.20 3.86 8.90
CA GLY A 244 -3.02 2.98 8.91
C GLY A 244 -2.05 3.16 7.73
N ASN A 245 -2.26 4.16 6.87
CA ASN A 245 -1.47 4.46 5.66
C ASN A 245 -1.15 3.21 4.83
N SER A 246 -2.10 2.30 4.73
CA SER A 246 -1.91 0.95 4.17
C SER A 246 -2.15 0.91 2.66
N SER A 247 -2.91 1.85 2.12
CA SER A 247 -3.20 1.97 0.69
C SER A 247 -2.25 2.95 0.03
N HIS A 248 -1.91 2.75 -1.25
CA HIS A 248 -0.94 3.58 -1.97
C HIS A 248 -1.59 4.80 -2.63
N PHE A 249 -2.16 5.68 -1.82
CA PHE A 249 -2.69 6.97 -2.28
C PHE A 249 -2.46 8.02 -1.20
N ILE A 250 -2.50 9.30 -1.61
CA ILE A 250 -2.43 10.43 -0.66
C ILE A 250 -3.77 11.14 -0.58
N VAL A 251 -4.03 11.82 0.53
CA VAL A 251 -5.29 12.51 0.76
C VAL A 251 -5.10 14.02 0.74
N GLN A 252 -5.90 14.70 -0.07
CA GLN A 252 -6.00 16.16 -0.04
C GLN A 252 -7.33 16.55 0.62
N TYR A 253 -7.27 16.92 1.90
CA TYR A 253 -8.42 17.48 2.61
C TYR A 253 -8.60 18.96 2.29
N ASP A 254 -9.84 19.42 2.20
CA ASP A 254 -10.14 20.86 2.19
C ASP A 254 -9.86 21.53 3.55
N GLU A 255 -9.98 22.86 3.58
CA GLU A 255 -9.72 23.66 4.79
C GLU A 255 -10.63 23.26 5.96
N THR A 256 -11.88 22.85 5.69
CA THR A 256 -12.85 22.48 6.74
C THR A 256 -12.42 21.18 7.43
N LEU A 257 -12.14 20.15 6.63
CA LEU A 257 -11.73 18.84 7.10
C LEU A 257 -10.34 18.90 7.73
N MET A 258 -9.38 19.58 7.09
CA MET A 258 -8.03 19.74 7.60
C MET A 258 -8.02 20.44 8.96
N LYS A 259 -8.82 21.49 9.14
CA LYS A 259 -8.93 22.18 10.43
C LYS A 259 -9.45 21.25 11.53
N ASP A 260 -10.50 20.49 11.27
CA ASP A 260 -11.05 19.53 12.24
C ASP A 260 -10.03 18.44 12.60
N ILE A 261 -9.26 17.94 11.63
CA ILE A 261 -8.16 17.00 11.87
C ILE A 261 -7.10 17.64 12.78
N LEU A 262 -6.64 18.86 12.48
CA LEU A 262 -5.59 19.54 13.23
C LEU A 262 -6.03 19.89 14.67
N ASP A 263 -7.28 20.29 14.86
CA ASP A 263 -7.87 20.53 16.18
C ASP A 263 -7.88 19.26 17.06
N HIS A 264 -7.75 18.08 16.44
CA HIS A 264 -7.76 16.76 17.11
C HIS A 264 -6.49 15.93 16.86
N VAL A 265 -5.41 16.52 16.35
CA VAL A 265 -4.20 15.80 15.91
C VAL A 265 -3.57 14.94 17.01
N ALA A 266 -3.63 15.41 18.26
CA ALA A 266 -3.10 14.69 19.42
C ALA A 266 -3.83 13.38 19.74
N SER A 267 -5.01 13.15 19.15
CA SER A 267 -5.77 11.89 19.28
C SER A 267 -5.47 10.87 18.18
N LEU A 268 -4.71 11.27 17.15
CA LEU A 268 -4.27 10.38 16.07
C LEU A 268 -3.10 9.51 16.55
N ASP A 269 -3.06 8.26 16.10
CA ASP A 269 -1.88 7.40 16.28
C ASP A 269 -0.67 7.89 15.47
N SER A 270 0.52 7.35 15.79
CA SER A 270 1.79 7.73 15.15
C SER A 270 1.72 7.62 13.62
N ILE A 271 1.12 6.53 13.10
CA ILE A 271 1.05 6.27 11.66
C ILE A 271 0.16 7.31 10.95
N SER A 272 -0.97 7.65 11.55
CA SER A 272 -1.90 8.66 11.04
C SER A 272 -1.27 10.06 11.05
N GLN A 273 -0.47 10.39 12.07
CA GLN A 273 0.31 11.62 12.11
C GLN A 273 1.40 11.65 11.02
N LEU A 274 2.13 10.55 10.85
CA LEU A 274 3.14 10.40 9.79
C LEU A 274 2.53 10.51 8.39
N GLN A 275 1.35 9.91 8.18
CA GLN A 275 0.60 10.04 6.93
C GLN A 275 0.23 11.50 6.64
N LEU A 276 -0.29 12.23 7.64
CA LEU A 276 -0.65 13.64 7.44
C LEU A 276 0.58 14.47 7.03
N LEU A 277 1.73 14.25 7.66
CA LEU A 277 2.98 14.93 7.31
C LEU A 277 3.49 14.54 5.92
N GLN A 278 3.40 13.25 5.57
CA GLN A 278 3.76 12.73 4.25
C GLN A 278 2.92 13.37 3.15
N ASP A 279 1.59 13.38 3.32
CA ASP A 279 0.66 13.89 2.33
C ASP A 279 0.82 15.40 2.15
N LEU A 280 0.94 16.16 3.25
CA LEU A 280 1.20 17.60 3.22
C LEU A 280 2.54 17.93 2.56
N ARG A 281 3.58 17.12 2.78
CA ARG A 281 4.89 17.29 2.13
C ARG A 281 4.81 17.08 0.61
N LEU A 282 4.03 16.09 0.17
CA LEU A 282 3.87 15.80 -1.26
C LEU A 282 3.02 16.86 -1.96
N LEU A 283 1.97 17.35 -1.30
CA LEU A 283 1.05 18.36 -1.84
C LEU A 283 1.63 19.79 -1.91
N ALA A 284 2.74 20.08 -1.22
CA ALA A 284 3.37 21.40 -1.12
C ALA A 284 4.33 21.69 -2.28
#